data_AF-A0A9W6SXR9-F1
#
_entry.id   AF-A0A9W6SXR9-F1
#
_cell.length_a   1.000
_cell.length_b   1.000
_cell.length_c   1.000
_cell.angle_alpha   90.00
_cell.angle_beta   90.00
_cell.angle_gamma   90.00
#
_symmetry.space_group_name_H-M   'P 1'
#
loop_
_entity.id
_entity.type
_entity.pdbx_description
1 polymer ?
#
loop_
_entity_poly.entity_id
_entity_poly.type
_entity_poly.pdbx_seq_one_letter_code
_entity_poly.pdbx_strand_id
1 'polypeptide(L)'
;MNTLQYTLESWICGLFAGLLNLPDPLFVDLIHSPNMNLSFLLSLFSNFISNILITPFQLIRMKFIITNSNKGIRSFREILWSLPRHFIFSIPKELMAPILITNLIKSVTLHYPNYLITSTLSISKYNSPISYQILSLFSNIVSLFIKLPFETLLNRAQVNYLLTGKSTPKYLQVKEDELCVKFGGYYGYLSSIYYIFFGLRPVDYNDDVVLDIDNEKEMNKGYESVFRGWRIGMIQIVSKFILNLLNNDDDSNSIAGERF
;
A
#
# COMPACT_ATOMS: atom_id res chain seq x y z
N MET A 1 1.40 -1.83 11.78
CA MET A 1 0.29 -1.43 10.89
C MET A 1 -0.41 -2.61 10.23
N ASN A 2 0.30 -3.71 9.95
CA ASN A 2 -0.30 -4.89 9.33
C ASN A 2 -1.36 -5.58 10.21
N THR A 3 -1.21 -5.54 11.54
CA THR A 3 -2.17 -6.18 12.46
C THR A 3 -3.54 -5.53 12.43
N LEU A 4 -3.61 -4.20 12.53
CA LEU A 4 -4.88 -3.46 12.48
C LEU A 4 -5.58 -3.66 11.13
N GLN A 5 -4.80 -3.63 10.03
CA GLN A 5 -5.32 -3.93 8.70
C GLN A 5 -5.90 -5.33 8.60
N TYR A 6 -5.14 -6.33 9.08
CA TYR A 6 -5.59 -7.71 9.09
C TYR A 6 -6.84 -7.91 9.96
N THR A 7 -6.92 -7.26 11.13
CA THR A 7 -8.13 -7.35 11.97
C THR A 7 -9.34 -6.71 11.31
N LEU A 8 -9.20 -5.54 10.69
CA LEU A 8 -10.32 -4.90 9.99
C LEU A 8 -10.75 -5.71 8.77
N GLU A 9 -9.79 -6.22 8.01
CA GLU A 9 -10.05 -7.08 6.86
C GLU A 9 -10.76 -8.38 7.29
N SER A 10 -10.34 -9.01 8.39
CA SER A 10 -11.01 -10.19 8.94
C SER A 10 -12.44 -9.90 9.39
N TRP A 11 -12.68 -8.79 10.07
CA TRP A 11 -14.03 -8.39 10.48
C TRP A 11 -14.94 -8.10 9.28
N ILE A 12 -14.45 -7.35 8.29
CA ILE A 12 -15.22 -7.01 7.10
C ILE A 12 -15.48 -8.27 6.27
N CYS A 13 -14.47 -9.12 6.08
CA CYS A 13 -14.60 -10.35 5.29
C CYS A 13 -15.58 -11.32 5.95
N GLY A 14 -15.46 -11.54 7.27
CA GLY A 14 -16.36 -12.41 8.02
C GLY A 14 -17.81 -11.92 8.00
N LEU A 15 -18.03 -10.60 8.11
CA LEU A 15 -19.36 -9.99 8.01
C LEU A 15 -20.00 -10.30 6.65
N PHE A 16 -19.28 -10.01 5.55
CA PHE A 16 -19.81 -10.21 4.20
C PHE A 16 -19.87 -11.69 3.78
N ALA A 17 -18.96 -12.53 4.27
CA ALA A 17 -19.00 -13.98 4.07
C ALA A 17 -20.29 -14.57 4.67
N GLY A 18 -20.64 -14.17 5.89
CA GLY A 18 -21.88 -14.57 6.57
C GLY A 18 -23.14 -14.10 5.83
N LEU A 19 -23.14 -12.86 5.32
CA LEU A 19 -24.27 -12.35 4.52
C LEU A 19 -24.47 -13.10 3.20
N LEU A 20 -23.37 -13.55 2.58
CA LEU A 20 -23.38 -14.24 1.29
C LEU A 20 -23.47 -15.77 1.41
N ASN A 21 -23.51 -16.31 2.63
CA ASN A 21 -23.43 -17.75 2.92
C ASN A 21 -22.22 -18.43 2.25
N LEU A 22 -21.08 -17.75 2.22
CA LEU A 22 -19.83 -18.26 1.65
C LEU A 22 -18.84 -18.61 2.77
N PRO A 23 -17.98 -19.64 2.59
CA PRO A 23 -16.85 -19.85 3.49
C PRO A 23 -15.89 -18.66 3.39
N ASP A 24 -15.40 -18.19 4.54
CA ASP A 24 -14.55 -17.00 4.62
C ASP A 24 -13.21 -17.24 3.87
N PRO A 25 -12.92 -16.48 2.80
CA PRO A 25 -11.72 -16.64 1.98
C PRO A 25 -10.41 -16.30 2.70
N LEU A 26 -10.46 -15.69 3.89
CA LEU A 26 -9.26 -15.45 4.70
C LEU A 26 -8.82 -16.71 5.47
N PHE A 27 -9.74 -17.62 5.76
CA PHE A 27 -9.46 -18.84 6.55
C PHE A 27 -9.50 -20.10 5.70
N VAL A 28 -10.26 -20.10 4.61
CA VAL A 28 -10.38 -21.24 3.69
C VAL A 28 -9.74 -20.89 2.35
N ASP A 29 -8.86 -21.76 1.87
CA ASP A 29 -8.22 -21.60 0.57
C ASP A 29 -9.28 -21.46 -0.55
N LEU A 30 -9.03 -20.55 -1.49
CA LEU A 30 -9.91 -20.26 -2.63
C LEU A 30 -10.27 -21.50 -3.47
N ILE A 31 -9.45 -22.57 -3.39
CA ILE A 31 -9.63 -23.85 -4.07
C ILE A 31 -10.86 -24.61 -3.54
N HIS A 32 -11.12 -24.50 -2.24
CA HIS A 32 -12.17 -25.27 -1.57
C HIS A 32 -13.48 -24.49 -1.48
N SER A 33 -13.51 -23.26 -1.97
CA SER A 33 -14.74 -22.47 -1.99
C SER A 33 -15.65 -22.93 -3.13
N PRO A 34 -16.97 -23.05 -2.88
CA PRO A 34 -17.93 -23.48 -3.90
C PRO A 34 -18.00 -22.50 -5.07
N ASN A 35 -17.65 -21.23 -4.86
CA ASN A 35 -17.63 -20.17 -5.86
C ASN A 35 -16.33 -19.35 -5.75
N MET A 36 -15.28 -19.80 -6.44
CA MET A 36 -13.95 -19.18 -6.42
C MET A 36 -13.98 -17.68 -6.76
N ASN A 37 -14.77 -17.28 -7.77
CA ASN A 37 -14.88 -15.88 -8.20
C ASN A 37 -15.50 -14.97 -7.13
N LEU A 38 -16.54 -15.46 -6.43
CA LEU A 38 -17.20 -14.68 -5.39
C LEU A 38 -16.32 -14.55 -4.14
N SER A 39 -15.65 -15.63 -3.74
CA SER A 39 -14.66 -15.62 -2.66
C SER A 39 -13.50 -14.66 -2.96
N PHE A 40 -13.03 -14.64 -4.21
CA PHE A 40 -12.02 -13.68 -4.65
C PHE A 40 -12.51 -12.23 -4.57
N LEU A 41 -13.68 -11.92 -5.14
CA LEU A 41 -14.27 -10.57 -5.07
C LEU A 41 -14.50 -10.10 -3.64
N LEU A 42 -14.94 -11.01 -2.76
CA LEU A 42 -15.13 -10.75 -1.35
C LEU A 42 -13.81 -10.36 -0.66
N SER A 43 -12.72 -11.11 -0.90
CA SER A 43 -11.40 -10.79 -0.35
C SER A 43 -10.89 -9.42 -0.85
N LEU A 44 -11.03 -9.14 -2.15
CA LEU A 44 -10.67 -7.85 -2.74
C LEU A 44 -11.43 -6.70 -2.08
N PHE A 45 -12.75 -6.86 -1.95
CA PHE A 45 -13.63 -5.83 -1.40
C PHE A 45 -13.31 -5.56 0.08
N SER A 46 -13.11 -6.62 0.87
CA SER A 46 -12.74 -6.49 2.28
C SER A 46 -11.42 -5.75 2.45
N ASN A 47 -10.39 -6.15 1.72
CA ASN A 47 -9.08 -5.51 1.77
C ASN A 47 -9.14 -4.05 1.30
N PHE A 48 -9.92 -3.76 0.25
CA PHE A 48 -10.11 -2.41 -0.27
C PHE A 48 -10.76 -1.48 0.76
N ILE A 49 -11.86 -1.91 1.41
CA ILE A 49 -12.53 -1.14 2.46
C ILE A 49 -11.61 -0.94 3.66
N SER A 50 -10.92 -2.01 4.10
CA SER A 50 -9.97 -1.95 5.20
C SER A 50 -8.87 -0.89 4.94
N ASN A 51 -8.30 -0.89 3.73
CA ASN A 51 -7.31 0.12 3.34
C ASN A 51 -7.87 1.55 3.34
N ILE A 52 -9.12 1.74 2.89
CA ILE A 52 -9.79 3.04 2.92
C ILE A 52 -9.92 3.55 4.36
N LEU A 53 -10.41 2.70 5.28
CA LEU A 53 -10.58 3.07 6.69
C LEU A 53 -9.25 3.42 7.39
N ILE A 54 -8.14 2.84 6.92
CA ILE A 54 -6.82 3.03 7.54
C ILE A 54 -6.10 4.27 7.00
N THR A 55 -6.53 4.83 5.86
CA THR A 55 -5.97 6.03 5.22
C THR A 55 -5.58 7.16 6.19
N PRO A 56 -6.43 7.65 7.13
CA PRO A 56 -6.06 8.75 8.04
C PRO A 56 -4.84 8.41 8.90
N PHE A 57 -4.69 7.15 9.31
CA PHE A 57 -3.50 6.69 10.04
C PHE A 57 -2.26 6.64 9.15
N GLN A 58 -2.43 6.34 7.86
CA GLN A 58 -1.33 6.40 6.90
C GLN A 58 -0.81 7.83 6.72
N LEU A 59 -1.70 8.85 6.75
CA LEU A 59 -1.30 10.26 6.73
C LEU A 59 -0.48 10.65 7.96
N ILE A 60 -0.90 10.23 9.15
CA ILE A 60 -0.14 10.48 10.39
C ILE A 60 1.24 9.80 10.31
N ARG A 61 1.29 8.55 9.81
CA ARG A 61 2.56 7.86 9.58
C ARG A 61 3.42 8.60 8.57
N MET A 62 2.84 9.10 7.47
CA MET A 62 3.58 9.87 6.46
C MET A 62 4.21 11.12 7.07
N LYS A 63 3.47 11.86 7.90
CA LYS A 63 4.00 12.99 8.67
C LYS A 63 5.23 12.58 9.48
N PHE A 64 5.18 11.45 10.19
CA PHE A 64 6.32 10.99 10.98
C PHE A 64 7.51 10.55 10.13
N ILE A 65 7.28 10.00 8.94
CA ILE A 65 8.35 9.60 8.02
C ILE A 65 9.10 10.84 7.49
N ILE A 66 8.38 11.92 7.17
CA ILE A 66 8.97 13.11 6.51
C ILE A 66 9.50 14.16 7.48
N THR A 67 9.13 14.14 8.76
CA THR A 67 9.52 15.17 9.74
C THR A 67 10.77 14.78 10.53
N ASN A 68 11.73 15.69 10.62
CA ASN A 68 12.98 15.48 11.37
C ASN A 68 12.75 15.45 12.88
N SER A 69 13.28 14.44 13.58
CA SER A 69 13.14 14.12 15.01
C SER A 69 13.15 15.31 15.98
N ASN A 70 13.87 16.38 15.67
CA ASN A 70 14.07 17.52 16.56
C ASN A 70 12.92 18.55 16.57
N LYS A 71 11.97 18.48 15.64
CA LYS A 71 10.87 19.46 15.53
C LYS A 71 9.49 18.78 15.53
N GLY A 72 8.50 19.47 16.10
CA GLY A 72 7.08 19.10 16.07
C GLY A 72 6.61 18.09 17.13
N ILE A 73 5.30 17.84 17.17
CA ILE A 73 4.65 16.88 18.07
C ILE A 73 5.01 15.45 17.64
N ARG A 74 5.62 14.67 18.56
CA ARG A 74 6.14 13.31 18.31
C ARG A 74 5.18 12.19 18.71
N SER A 75 4.21 12.49 19.55
CA SER A 75 3.28 11.47 20.06
C SER A 75 2.17 11.19 19.05
N PHE A 76 2.09 9.96 18.54
CA PHE A 76 0.98 9.52 17.69
C PHE A 76 -0.36 9.73 18.39
N ARG A 77 -0.42 9.44 19.70
CA ARG A 77 -1.63 9.62 20.51
C ARG A 77 -2.03 11.09 20.57
N GLU A 78 -1.07 11.99 20.79
CA GLU A 78 -1.33 13.43 20.88
C GLU A 78 -1.87 13.98 19.56
N ILE A 79 -1.26 13.59 18.43
CA ILE A 79 -1.78 13.95 17.10
C ILE A 79 -3.20 13.40 16.93
N LEU A 80 -3.44 12.12 17.22
CA LEU A 80 -4.74 11.50 17.06
C LEU A 80 -5.84 12.19 17.90
N TRP A 81 -5.52 12.57 19.13
CA TRP A 81 -6.47 13.24 20.04
C TRP A 81 -6.70 14.72 19.69
N SER A 82 -5.70 15.36 19.06
CA SER A 82 -5.82 16.74 18.58
C SER A 82 -6.59 16.89 17.27
N LEU A 83 -6.80 15.78 16.54
CA LEU A 83 -7.51 15.80 15.26
C LEU A 83 -9.02 15.96 15.46
N PRO A 84 -9.69 16.75 14.61
CA PRO A 84 -11.14 16.86 14.66
C PRO A 84 -11.77 15.50 14.28
N ARG A 85 -12.80 15.08 15.02
CA ARG A 85 -13.45 13.77 14.85
C ARG A 85 -13.91 13.51 13.40
N HIS A 86 -14.40 14.54 12.72
CA HIS A 86 -14.83 14.46 11.32
C HIS A 86 -13.69 14.07 10.37
N PHE A 87 -12.45 14.49 10.65
CA PHE A 87 -11.30 14.16 9.81
C PHE A 87 -10.87 12.70 9.95
N ILE A 88 -11.09 12.08 11.11
CA ILE A 88 -10.76 10.67 11.35
C ILE A 88 -11.60 9.74 10.45
N PHE A 89 -12.85 10.13 10.18
CA PHE A 89 -13.78 9.34 9.36
C PHE A 89 -13.94 9.86 7.92
N SER A 90 -13.32 10.98 7.58
CA SER A 90 -13.47 11.62 6.26
C SER A 90 -12.15 11.67 5.52
N ILE A 91 -12.18 11.23 4.26
CA ILE A 91 -11.04 11.29 3.37
C ILE A 91 -10.94 12.70 2.79
N PRO A 92 -9.76 13.34 2.80
CA PRO A 92 -9.56 14.62 2.11
C PRO A 92 -9.91 14.50 0.63
N LYS A 93 -10.75 15.40 0.12
CA LYS A 93 -11.26 15.35 -1.27
C LYS A 93 -10.13 15.34 -2.30
N GLU A 94 -9.07 16.11 -2.05
CA GLU A 94 -7.87 16.20 -2.91
C GLU A 94 -7.14 14.84 -3.05
N LEU A 95 -7.23 13.98 -2.03
CA LEU A 95 -6.57 12.67 -2.00
C LEU A 95 -7.52 11.53 -2.36
N MET A 96 -8.81 11.79 -2.54
CA MET A 96 -9.80 10.73 -2.73
C MET A 96 -9.50 9.88 -3.97
N ALA A 97 -9.25 10.50 -5.12
CA ALA A 97 -8.89 9.81 -6.35
C ALA A 97 -7.61 8.95 -6.23
N PRO A 98 -6.45 9.49 -5.79
CA PRO A 98 -5.26 8.67 -5.65
C PRO A 98 -5.43 7.55 -4.62
N ILE A 99 -6.12 7.79 -3.50
CA ILE A 99 -6.36 6.75 -2.49
C ILE A 99 -7.17 5.59 -3.08
N LEU A 100 -8.26 5.88 -3.80
CA LEU A 100 -9.11 4.84 -4.39
C LEU A 100 -8.34 4.01 -5.41
N ILE A 101 -7.66 4.66 -6.36
CA ILE A 101 -6.89 3.97 -7.42
C ILE A 101 -5.80 3.09 -6.79
N THR A 102 -5.02 3.67 -5.87
CA THR A 102 -3.89 2.97 -5.27
C THR A 102 -4.35 1.82 -4.39
N ASN A 103 -5.39 2.00 -3.56
CA ASN A 103 -5.90 0.92 -2.72
C ASN A 103 -6.50 -0.21 -3.54
N LEU A 104 -7.20 0.09 -4.66
CA LEU A 104 -7.70 -0.94 -5.56
C LEU A 104 -6.55 -1.77 -6.13
N ILE A 105 -5.52 -1.10 -6.64
CA ILE A 105 -4.34 -1.79 -7.19
C ILE A 105 -3.64 -2.61 -6.12
N LYS A 106 -3.52 -2.11 -4.88
CA LYS A 106 -2.96 -2.86 -3.75
C LYS A 106 -3.74 -4.12 -3.47
N SER A 107 -5.08 -4.04 -3.42
CA SER A 107 -5.94 -5.20 -3.16
C SER A 107 -5.85 -6.22 -4.28
N VAL A 108 -5.90 -5.78 -5.55
CA VAL A 108 -5.71 -6.67 -6.71
C VAL A 108 -4.35 -7.36 -6.65
N THR A 109 -3.28 -6.60 -6.45
CA THR A 109 -1.91 -7.09 -6.37
C THR A 109 -1.71 -8.12 -5.25
N LEU A 110 -2.46 -8.02 -4.16
CA LEU A 110 -2.37 -8.91 -3.01
C LEU A 110 -3.08 -10.26 -3.24
N HIS A 111 -4.30 -10.24 -3.78
CA HIS A 111 -5.12 -11.46 -3.89
C HIS A 111 -5.02 -12.12 -5.27
N TYR A 112 -4.76 -11.36 -6.33
CA TYR A 112 -4.74 -11.87 -7.71
C TYR A 112 -3.65 -12.93 -7.97
N PRO A 113 -2.40 -12.82 -7.45
CA PRO A 113 -1.38 -13.86 -7.59
C PRO A 113 -1.85 -15.26 -7.22
N ASN A 114 -2.42 -15.41 -6.03
CA ASN A 114 -2.87 -16.71 -5.52
C ASN A 114 -4.06 -17.22 -6.32
N TYR A 115 -4.98 -16.34 -6.69
CA TYR A 115 -6.11 -16.66 -7.57
C TYR A 115 -5.63 -17.17 -8.94
N LEU A 116 -4.66 -16.48 -9.57
CA LEU A 116 -4.13 -16.84 -10.88
C LEU A 116 -3.44 -18.21 -10.84
N ILE A 117 -2.52 -18.43 -9.89
CA ILE A 117 -1.79 -19.69 -9.75
C ILE A 117 -2.76 -20.86 -9.58
N THR A 118 -3.79 -20.64 -8.77
CA THR A 118 -4.81 -21.65 -8.48
C THR A 118 -5.69 -21.94 -9.69
N SER A 119 -6.22 -20.90 -10.34
CA SER A 119 -7.21 -21.04 -11.41
C SER A 119 -6.61 -21.52 -12.73
N THR A 120 -5.42 -21.05 -13.09
CA THR A 120 -4.82 -21.32 -14.40
C THR A 120 -3.93 -22.55 -14.42
N LEU A 121 -3.18 -22.79 -13.34
CA LEU A 121 -2.19 -23.87 -13.27
C LEU A 121 -2.67 -25.06 -12.44
N SER A 122 -3.75 -24.92 -11.68
CA SER A 122 -4.26 -25.94 -10.73
C SER A 122 -3.18 -26.46 -9.77
N ILE A 123 -2.15 -25.64 -9.53
CA ILE A 123 -1.08 -25.94 -8.59
C ILE A 123 -1.52 -25.47 -7.22
N SER A 124 -1.73 -26.42 -6.32
CA SER A 124 -2.03 -26.14 -4.92
C SER A 124 -0.77 -26.25 -4.05
N LYS A 125 -0.80 -25.53 -2.92
CA LYS A 125 0.22 -25.66 -1.87
C LYS A 125 0.40 -27.12 -1.42
N TYR A 126 -0.67 -27.90 -1.43
CA TYR A 126 -0.68 -29.30 -0.98
C TYR A 126 -0.13 -30.28 -2.01
N ASN A 127 -0.35 -30.04 -3.30
CA ASN A 127 0.09 -30.96 -4.35
C ASN A 127 1.59 -30.79 -4.68
N SER A 128 2.06 -29.55 -4.80
CA SER A 128 3.46 -29.26 -5.11
C SER A 128 3.94 -27.99 -4.38
N PRO A 129 4.37 -28.12 -3.12
CA PRO A 129 4.66 -26.97 -2.26
C PRO A 129 5.79 -26.09 -2.82
N ILE A 130 6.87 -26.70 -3.32
CA ILE A 130 8.03 -25.98 -3.87
C ILE A 130 7.63 -25.21 -5.14
N SER A 131 6.92 -25.85 -6.06
CA SER A 131 6.44 -25.22 -7.30
C SER A 131 5.52 -24.04 -6.99
N TYR A 132 4.57 -24.22 -6.07
CA TYR A 132 3.67 -23.17 -5.63
C TYR A 132 4.43 -21.97 -5.06
N GLN A 133 5.46 -22.20 -4.24
CA GLN A 133 6.28 -21.12 -3.67
C GLN A 133 7.10 -20.36 -4.73
N ILE A 134 7.69 -21.05 -5.71
CA ILE A 134 8.42 -20.41 -6.80
C ILE A 134 7.49 -19.54 -7.64
N LEU A 135 6.32 -20.09 -8.04
CA LEU A 135 5.30 -19.36 -8.79
C LEU A 135 4.77 -18.15 -8.00
N SER A 136 4.52 -18.32 -6.71
CA SER A 136 4.10 -17.25 -5.81
C SER A 136 5.16 -16.16 -5.71
N LEU A 137 6.45 -16.51 -5.64
CA LEU A 137 7.55 -15.54 -5.65
C LEU A 137 7.53 -14.71 -6.95
N PHE A 138 7.49 -15.35 -8.12
CA PHE A 138 7.47 -14.61 -9.39
C PHE A 138 6.24 -13.71 -9.52
N SER A 139 5.07 -14.23 -9.13
CA SER A 139 3.84 -13.45 -9.15
C SER A 139 3.90 -12.25 -8.19
N ASN A 140 4.46 -12.43 -6.99
CA ASN A 140 4.68 -11.35 -6.03
C ASN A 140 5.68 -10.29 -6.52
N ILE A 141 6.73 -10.69 -7.25
CA ILE A 141 7.67 -9.75 -7.88
C ILE A 141 6.97 -8.89 -8.93
N VAL A 142 6.19 -9.52 -9.83
CA VAL A 142 5.41 -8.79 -10.85
C VAL A 142 4.43 -7.83 -10.17
N SER A 143 3.73 -8.33 -9.15
CA SER A 143 2.84 -7.58 -8.28
C SER A 143 3.51 -6.34 -7.67
N LEU A 144 4.75 -6.46 -7.18
CA LEU A 144 5.52 -5.32 -6.67
C LEU A 144 5.69 -4.25 -7.73
N PHE A 145 6.14 -4.60 -8.93
CA PHE A 145 6.39 -3.62 -10.00
C PHE A 145 5.10 -2.93 -10.47
N ILE A 146 3.95 -3.62 -10.44
CA ILE A 146 2.65 -3.02 -10.76
C ILE A 146 2.23 -2.01 -9.69
N LYS A 147 2.38 -2.35 -8.41
CA LYS A 147 1.91 -1.53 -7.28
C LYS A 147 2.76 -0.31 -7.00
N LEU A 148 4.07 -0.43 -7.17
CA LEU A 148 5.04 0.57 -6.77
C LEU A 148 4.86 1.97 -7.40
N PRO A 149 4.57 2.13 -8.71
CA PRO A 149 4.31 3.45 -9.29
C PRO A 149 3.14 4.17 -8.64
N PHE A 150 2.08 3.44 -8.30
CA PHE A 150 0.91 4.02 -7.66
C PHE A 150 1.24 4.42 -6.22
N GLU A 151 1.98 3.58 -5.48
CA GLU A 151 2.40 3.92 -4.14
C GLU A 151 3.31 5.16 -4.09
N THR A 152 4.25 5.30 -5.03
CA THR A 152 5.12 6.48 -5.05
C THR A 152 4.33 7.74 -5.37
N LEU A 153 3.37 7.69 -6.29
CA LEU A 153 2.48 8.81 -6.60
C LEU A 153 1.57 9.17 -5.41
N LEU A 154 0.97 8.18 -4.74
CA LEU A 154 0.17 8.40 -3.53
C LEU A 154 1.00 9.08 -2.45
N ASN A 155 2.21 8.57 -2.20
CA ASN A 155 3.09 9.10 -1.18
C ASN A 155 3.45 10.56 -1.47
N ARG A 156 3.76 10.89 -2.74
CA ARG A 156 4.03 12.27 -3.17
C ARG A 156 2.80 13.17 -2.98
N ALA A 157 1.61 12.68 -3.35
CA ALA A 157 0.36 13.42 -3.16
C ALA A 157 0.05 13.66 -1.67
N GLN A 158 0.29 12.67 -0.81
CA GLN A 158 0.13 12.82 0.64
C GLN A 158 1.10 13.85 1.22
N VAL A 159 2.36 13.84 0.80
CA VAL A 159 3.34 14.85 1.24
C VAL A 159 2.93 16.24 0.80
N ASN A 160 2.48 16.40 -0.46
CA ASN A 160 1.94 17.68 -0.93
C ASN A 160 0.75 18.16 -0.11
N TYR A 161 -0.19 17.25 0.18
CA TYR A 161 -1.34 17.58 1.02
C TYR A 161 -0.91 18.07 2.41
N LEU A 162 0.09 17.44 3.04
CA LEU A 162 0.61 17.84 4.36
C LEU A 162 1.29 19.22 4.38
N LEU A 163 1.84 19.68 3.25
CA LEU A 163 2.55 20.96 3.14
C LEU A 163 1.60 22.09 2.70
N THR A 164 0.86 21.86 1.62
CA THR A 164 0.12 22.92 0.88
C THR A 164 -1.40 22.80 1.02
N GLY A 165 -1.91 21.69 1.56
CA GLY A 165 -3.34 21.42 1.62
C GLY A 165 -4.09 22.44 2.49
N LYS A 166 -4.93 23.27 1.87
CA LYS A 166 -5.76 24.29 2.57
C LYS A 166 -6.75 23.65 3.56
N SER A 167 -7.14 22.40 3.31
CA SER A 167 -8.07 21.63 4.15
C SER A 167 -7.37 20.83 5.27
N THR A 168 -6.05 20.97 5.43
CA THR A 168 -5.32 20.25 6.47
C THR A 168 -5.59 20.84 7.87
N PRO A 169 -5.80 19.98 8.89
CA PRO A 169 -5.82 20.46 10.26
C PRO A 169 -4.42 20.93 10.68
N LYS A 170 -4.35 22.04 11.42
CA LYS A 170 -3.09 22.69 11.85
C LYS A 170 -2.08 21.74 12.49
N TYR A 171 -2.56 20.74 13.23
CA TYR A 171 -1.70 19.76 13.90
C TYR A 171 -1.07 18.72 12.95
N LEU A 172 -1.62 18.55 11.75
CA LEU A 172 -1.12 17.63 10.73
C LEU A 172 -0.25 18.36 9.69
N GLN A 173 -0.45 19.68 9.54
CA GLN A 173 0.33 20.51 8.64
C GLN A 173 1.81 20.48 9.02
N VAL A 174 2.67 20.34 8.01
CA VAL A 174 4.12 20.33 8.14
C VAL A 174 4.67 21.56 7.44
N LYS A 175 5.71 22.18 8.00
CA LYS A 175 6.44 23.25 7.32
C LYS A 175 7.68 22.71 6.63
N GLU A 176 8.15 23.37 5.58
CA GLU A 176 9.30 22.90 4.79
C GLU A 176 10.59 22.80 5.63
N ASP A 177 10.75 23.67 6.61
CA ASP A 177 11.86 23.73 7.57
C ASP A 177 11.86 22.61 8.63
N GLU A 178 10.79 21.80 8.69
CA GLU A 178 10.69 20.60 9.53
C GLU A 178 10.99 19.30 8.78
N LEU A 179 11.12 19.36 7.45
CA LEU A 179 11.32 18.18 6.62
C LEU A 179 12.72 17.59 6.79
N CYS A 180 12.80 16.26 6.88
CA CYS A 180 14.07 15.53 6.82
C CYS A 180 14.57 15.36 5.37
N VAL A 181 13.66 15.37 4.40
CA VAL A 181 13.95 15.24 2.97
C VAL A 181 13.42 16.47 2.24
N LYS A 182 14.25 17.06 1.36
CA LYS A 182 13.85 18.22 0.56
C LYS A 182 12.58 17.90 -0.24
N PHE A 183 11.60 18.78 -0.16
CA PHE A 183 10.38 18.64 -0.94
C PHE A 183 10.70 18.75 -2.44
N GLY A 184 10.09 17.87 -3.24
CA GLY A 184 10.34 17.80 -4.68
C GLY A 184 9.51 18.76 -5.53
N GLY A 185 8.64 19.59 -4.93
CA GLY A 185 7.75 20.50 -5.67
C GLY A 185 6.60 19.77 -6.37
N TYR A 186 6.02 18.74 -5.74
CA TYR A 186 4.94 17.95 -6.35
C TYR A 186 3.57 18.57 -6.03
N TYR A 187 2.91 19.22 -6.98
CA TYR A 187 1.61 19.89 -6.72
C TYR A 187 0.41 19.06 -7.17
N GLY A 188 -0.01 18.11 -6.34
CA GLY A 188 -1.17 17.26 -6.60
C GLY A 188 -0.87 16.04 -7.47
N TYR A 189 -1.83 15.13 -7.57
CA TYR A 189 -1.62 13.79 -8.15
C TYR A 189 -1.33 13.83 -9.67
N LEU A 190 -2.18 14.52 -10.44
CA LEU A 190 -2.03 14.61 -11.90
C LEU A 190 -0.80 15.45 -12.30
N SER A 191 -0.54 16.54 -11.59
CA SER A 191 0.66 17.34 -11.80
C SER A 191 1.93 16.54 -11.51
N SER A 192 1.92 15.68 -10.48
CA SER A 192 3.06 14.80 -10.20
C SER A 192 3.34 13.84 -11.36
N ILE A 193 2.28 13.28 -11.96
CA ILE A 193 2.39 12.43 -13.16
C ILE A 193 2.95 13.26 -14.31
N TYR A 194 2.39 14.44 -14.56
CA TYR A 194 2.85 15.35 -15.61
C TYR A 194 4.34 15.71 -15.44
N TYR A 195 4.77 16.05 -14.24
CA TYR A 195 6.17 16.33 -13.92
C TYR A 195 7.09 15.14 -14.18
N ILE A 196 6.66 13.91 -13.89
CA ILE A 196 7.44 12.71 -14.17
C ILE A 196 7.67 12.52 -15.68
N PHE A 197 6.64 12.76 -16.50
CA PHE A 197 6.69 12.54 -17.95
C PHE A 197 7.33 13.71 -18.71
N PHE A 198 6.98 14.94 -18.36
CA PHE A 198 7.35 16.15 -19.09
C PHE A 198 8.46 16.96 -18.40
N GLY A 199 8.81 16.65 -17.15
CA GLY A 199 9.90 17.32 -16.43
C GLY A 199 9.60 18.74 -15.92
N LEU A 200 8.38 19.23 -16.14
CA LEU A 200 7.94 20.59 -15.82
C LEU A 200 7.13 20.61 -14.53
N ARG A 201 7.45 21.52 -13.60
CA ARG A 201 6.67 21.75 -12.37
C ARG A 201 6.18 23.19 -12.27
N PRO A 202 4.99 23.42 -11.67
CA PRO A 202 4.64 24.76 -11.22
C PRO A 202 5.49 25.15 -10.01
N VAL A 203 6.02 26.38 -9.99
CA VAL A 203 6.84 26.94 -8.90
C VAL A 203 5.96 27.48 -7.78
N ASP A 204 4.79 28.02 -8.12
CA ASP A 204 3.86 28.60 -7.16
C ASP A 204 2.42 28.14 -7.45
N TYR A 205 1.63 28.02 -6.39
CA TYR A 205 0.21 27.64 -6.44
C TYR A 205 -0.70 28.87 -6.25
N ASN A 206 -0.12 30.04 -5.99
CA ASN A 206 -0.83 31.32 -5.98
C ASN A 206 -0.91 31.88 -7.40
N ASP A 207 -2.10 32.37 -7.77
CA ASP A 207 -2.63 33.06 -8.97
C ASP A 207 -1.80 33.15 -10.28
N ASP A 208 -0.46 33.19 -10.24
CA ASP A 208 0.43 33.15 -11.40
C ASP A 208 1.15 31.78 -11.49
N VAL A 209 0.78 30.96 -12.47
CA VAL A 209 1.44 29.68 -12.76
C VAL A 209 2.80 29.95 -13.42
N VAL A 210 3.83 30.15 -12.61
CA VAL A 210 5.22 30.18 -13.08
C VAL A 210 5.71 28.75 -13.21
N LEU A 211 6.13 28.34 -14.41
CA LEU A 211 6.73 27.02 -14.64
C LEU A 211 8.24 27.11 -14.46
N ASP A 212 8.81 26.24 -13.62
CA ASP A 212 10.26 26.14 -13.45
C ASP A 212 10.84 25.43 -14.68
N ILE A 213 11.75 26.10 -15.39
CA ILE A 213 12.42 25.53 -16.56
C ILE A 213 13.74 24.89 -16.08
N ASP A 214 13.76 23.56 -16.19
CA ASP A 214 14.92 22.68 -16.20
C ASP A 214 16.11 22.99 -15.30
N ASN A 215 16.04 22.48 -14.06
CA ASN A 215 17.22 21.93 -13.41
C ASN A 215 17.42 20.47 -13.83
N GLU A 216 18.41 20.20 -14.69
CA GLU A 216 18.83 18.83 -15.09
C GLU A 216 19.33 17.99 -13.90
N LYS A 217 19.71 18.63 -12.80
CA LYS A 217 20.26 17.97 -11.59
C LYS A 217 19.20 17.48 -10.60
N GLU A 218 17.91 17.59 -10.93
CA GLU A 218 16.85 17.15 -10.02
C GLU A 218 16.70 15.63 -10.01
N MET A 219 17.15 15.01 -8.92
CA MET A 219 17.05 13.56 -8.72
C MET A 219 15.61 13.03 -8.81
N ASN A 220 14.61 13.89 -8.60
CA ASN A 220 13.19 13.54 -8.52
C ASN A 220 12.48 13.40 -9.88
N LYS A 221 13.19 13.64 -10.99
CA LYS A 221 12.70 13.49 -12.36
C LYS A 221 12.90 12.06 -12.89
N GLY A 222 12.10 11.71 -13.91
CA GLY A 222 12.26 10.50 -14.70
C GLY A 222 11.56 9.25 -14.16
N TYR A 223 11.50 8.23 -15.02
CA TYR A 223 10.83 6.95 -14.75
C TYR A 223 11.43 6.21 -13.55
N GLU A 224 12.74 6.30 -13.33
CA GLU A 224 13.41 5.68 -12.18
C GLU A 224 12.87 6.24 -10.85
N SER A 225 12.47 7.53 -10.82
CA SER A 225 11.92 8.16 -9.63
C SER A 225 10.60 7.52 -9.16
N VAL A 226 9.85 6.95 -10.11
CA VAL A 226 8.57 6.27 -9.86
C VAL A 226 8.80 4.89 -9.27
N PHE A 227 9.91 4.24 -9.64
CA PHE A 227 10.27 2.91 -9.16
C PHE A 227 11.11 2.91 -7.87
N ARG A 228 11.25 4.05 -7.19
CA ARG A 228 12.03 4.17 -5.96
C ARG A 228 11.49 3.26 -4.85
N GLY A 229 12.39 2.49 -4.24
CA GLY A 229 12.06 1.54 -3.17
C GLY A 229 11.87 0.10 -3.64
N TRP A 230 12.00 -0.19 -4.95
CA TRP A 230 11.87 -1.56 -5.47
C TRP A 230 12.84 -2.53 -4.82
N ARG A 231 14.09 -2.11 -4.55
CA ARG A 231 15.11 -2.94 -3.88
C ARG A 231 14.66 -3.41 -2.49
N ILE A 232 14.06 -2.51 -1.72
CA ILE A 232 13.59 -2.81 -0.35
C ILE A 232 12.39 -3.76 -0.41
N GLY A 233 11.47 -3.53 -1.36
CA GLY A 233 10.36 -4.45 -1.59
C GLY A 233 10.81 -5.83 -2.06
N MET A 234 11.84 -5.91 -2.92
CA MET A 234 12.44 -7.17 -3.36
C MET A 234 13.03 -7.95 -2.19
N ILE A 235 13.81 -7.29 -1.33
CA ILE A 235 14.35 -7.90 -0.11
C ILE A 235 13.21 -8.47 0.73
N GLN A 236 12.12 -7.73 0.92
CA GLN A 236 10.96 -8.20 1.68
C GLN A 236 10.34 -9.47 1.09
N ILE A 237 10.18 -9.53 -0.24
CA ILE A 237 9.60 -10.70 -0.93
C ILE A 237 10.52 -11.91 -0.82
N VAL A 238 11.82 -11.72 -1.09
CA VAL A 238 12.82 -12.79 -1.01
C VAL A 238 12.94 -13.31 0.42
N SER A 239 12.94 -12.43 1.42
CA SER A 239 12.95 -12.83 2.83
C SER A 239 11.71 -13.66 3.19
N LYS A 240 10.50 -13.26 2.75
CA LYS A 240 9.29 -14.06 2.96
C LYS A 240 9.37 -15.43 2.29
N PHE A 241 9.91 -15.49 1.08
CA PHE A 241 10.11 -16.76 0.37
C PHE A 241 11.08 -17.69 1.11
N ILE A 242 12.22 -17.17 1.55
CA ILE A 242 13.20 -17.94 2.33
C ILE A 242 12.57 -18.47 3.63
N LEU A 243 11.83 -17.62 4.36
CA LEU A 243 11.12 -18.05 5.58
C LEU A 243 10.09 -19.15 5.29
N ASN A 244 9.35 -19.03 4.18
CA ASN A 244 8.38 -20.04 3.78
C ASN A 244 9.02 -21.36 3.35
N LEU A 245 10.23 -21.34 2.79
CA LEU A 245 11.00 -22.55 2.49
C LEU A 245 11.43 -23.24 3.78
N LEU A 246 12.04 -22.49 4.70
CA LEU A 246 12.49 -23.03 6.00
C LEU A 246 11.34 -23.67 6.78
N ASN A 247 10.17 -23.02 6.81
CA ASN A 247 9.02 -23.56 7.54
C ASN A 247 8.48 -24.87 6.94
N ASN A 248 8.58 -25.07 5.62
CA ASN A 248 8.15 -26.32 5.00
C ASN A 248 9.10 -27.48 5.33
N ASP A 249 10.39 -27.22 5.50
CA ASP A 249 11.37 -28.24 5.86
C ASP A 249 11.10 -28.75 7.29
N ASP A 250 10.76 -27.86 8.22
CA ASP A 250 10.38 -28.23 9.60
C ASP A 250 9.10 -29.08 9.66
N ASP A 251 8.07 -28.72 8.87
CA ASP A 251 6.83 -29.51 8.77
C ASP A 251 7.12 -30.93 8.21
N SER A 252 8.02 -31.04 7.22
CA SER A 252 8.40 -32.35 6.67
C SER A 252 9.18 -33.23 7.66
N ASN A 253 10.03 -32.61 8.49
CA ASN A 253 10.84 -33.30 9.49
C ASN A 253 10.03 -33.73 10.72
N SER A 254 9.02 -32.94 11.13
CA SER A 254 8.12 -33.31 12.24
C SER A 254 7.25 -34.53 11.89
N ILE A 255 6.74 -34.60 10.66
CA ILE A 255 5.94 -35.75 10.15
C ILE A 255 6.80 -37.02 10.05
N ALA A 256 8.12 -36.89 9.81
CA ALA A 256 9.04 -38.02 9.82
C ALA A 256 9.38 -38.50 11.25
N GLY A 257 9.28 -37.63 12.26
CA GLY A 257 9.54 -37.95 13.67
C GLY A 257 8.40 -38.68 14.38
N GLU A 258 7.14 -38.52 13.95
CA GLU A 258 5.97 -39.21 14.52
C GLU A 258 5.75 -40.64 13.97
N ARG A 259 6.64 -41.15 13.11
CA ARG A 259 6.56 -42.51 12.53
C ARG A 259 7.44 -43.54 13.23
N PHE A 260 7.77 -43.34 14.50
CA PHE A 260 8.51 -44.30 15.32
C PHE A 260 7.74 -44.68 16.59
#